data_AF-A0A2E5KQD3-F1
#
_entry.id   AF-A0A2E5KQD3-F1
#
_cell.length_a   1.000
_cell.length_b   1.000
_cell.length_c   1.000
_cell.angle_alpha   90.00
_cell.angle_beta   90.00
_cell.angle_gamma   90.00
#
_symmetry.space_group_name_H-M   'P 1'
#
loop_
_entity.id
_entity.type
_entity.pdbx_description
1 polymer ?
#
loop_
_entity_poly.entity_id
_entity_poly.type
_entity_poly.pdbx_seq_one_letter_code
_entity_poly.pdbx_strand_id
1 'polypeptide(L)'
;MPNLAEDERFRELPFIASDPFLKFYAGMPLINPEDYALGTLCIMDSEPRDLAFQQVESIRRLARQAVGQLELRRSLVQMANAQQQLSEEKEKAEALLLNILPSETARELDESGKVEPRHYPSVTTMFADFKNFTQFSESMEPRVLVDDFHQYFFAFDEIVARNRLEKLKPLVTPTCLRGGSAGSEHDPRR
;
A
#
# COMPACT_ATOMS: atom_id res chain seq x y z
N MET A 1 18.98 41.36 -11.96
CA MET A 1 20.23 42.15 -11.98
C MET A 1 20.66 42.30 -13.42
N PRO A 2 20.70 43.55 -13.93
CA PRO A 2 20.95 43.80 -15.33
C PRO A 2 22.39 43.52 -15.76
N ASN A 3 23.37 43.77 -14.89
CA ASN A 3 24.78 43.37 -15.05
C ASN A 3 25.36 42.84 -13.73
N LEU A 4 25.77 41.57 -13.70
CA LEU A 4 26.37 40.89 -12.55
C LEU A 4 27.84 41.25 -12.35
N ALA A 5 28.56 41.59 -13.43
CA ALA A 5 29.97 41.95 -13.36
C ALA A 5 30.20 43.30 -12.68
N GLU A 6 29.16 44.15 -12.63
CA GLU A 6 29.19 45.46 -11.96
C GLU A 6 28.82 45.39 -10.48
N ASP A 7 28.26 44.27 -10.00
CA ASP A 7 27.86 44.11 -8.61
C ASP A 7 28.98 43.41 -7.81
N GLU A 8 29.46 44.08 -6.76
CA GLU A 8 30.56 43.61 -5.92
C GLU A 8 30.31 42.25 -5.26
N ARG A 9 29.05 41.90 -5.02
CA ARG A 9 28.67 40.62 -4.40
C ARG A 9 28.82 39.42 -5.35
N PHE A 10 28.82 39.67 -6.65
CA PHE A 10 28.75 38.63 -7.68
C PHE A 10 29.98 38.61 -8.60
N ARG A 11 30.68 39.73 -8.78
CA ARG A 11 31.79 39.86 -9.76
C ARG A 11 32.93 38.84 -9.62
N GLU A 12 33.20 38.33 -8.42
CA GLU A 12 34.29 37.37 -8.17
C GLU A 12 33.83 35.90 -8.27
N LEU A 13 32.54 35.65 -8.50
CA LEU A 13 32.04 34.29 -8.59
C LEU A 13 32.55 33.60 -9.88
N PRO A 14 32.93 32.32 -9.82
CA PRO A 14 33.59 31.62 -10.94
C PRO A 14 32.81 31.71 -12.26
N PHE A 15 31.49 31.58 -12.21
CA PHE A 15 30.61 31.61 -13.38
C PHE A 15 30.42 33.01 -13.99
N ILE A 16 30.92 34.06 -13.33
CA ILE A 16 30.89 35.45 -13.79
C ILE A 16 32.28 35.87 -14.28
N ALA A 17 33.33 35.50 -13.54
CA ALA A 17 34.72 35.83 -13.85
C ALA A 17 35.37 34.91 -14.90
N SER A 18 34.82 33.72 -15.11
CA SER A 18 35.29 32.72 -16.08
C SER A 18 34.13 32.11 -16.88
N ASP A 19 34.44 31.32 -17.91
CA ASP A 19 33.45 30.65 -18.76
C ASP A 19 32.34 29.99 -17.91
N PRO A 20 31.03 30.30 -18.13
CA PRO A 20 30.44 30.91 -19.34
C PRO A 20 30.31 32.45 -19.32
N PHE A 21 30.96 33.17 -18.40
CA PHE A 21 30.91 34.64 -18.28
C PHE A 21 29.49 35.19 -18.14
N LEU A 22 28.74 34.68 -17.16
CA LEU A 22 27.38 35.11 -16.88
C LEU A 22 27.35 36.60 -16.51
N LYS A 23 26.52 37.39 -17.19
CA LYS A 23 26.37 38.83 -16.93
C LYS A 23 24.97 39.23 -16.51
N PHE A 24 23.95 38.42 -16.77
CA PHE A 24 22.58 38.72 -16.40
C PHE A 24 21.96 37.60 -15.58
N TYR A 25 21.17 37.98 -14.57
CA TYR A 25 20.37 37.05 -13.79
C TYR A 25 19.04 37.69 -13.37
N ALA A 26 17.94 36.99 -13.62
CA ALA A 26 16.63 37.31 -13.08
C ALA A 26 16.02 36.07 -12.42
N GLY A 27 15.72 36.16 -11.14
CA GLY A 27 15.01 35.14 -10.39
C GLY A 27 13.56 35.55 -10.15
N MET A 28 12.63 34.65 -10.45
CA MET A 28 11.22 34.77 -10.11
C MET A 28 10.86 33.64 -9.14
N PRO A 29 10.51 33.92 -7.87
CA PRO A 29 10.20 32.88 -6.92
C PRO A 29 8.93 32.12 -7.33
N LEU A 30 8.94 30.80 -7.18
CA LEU A 30 7.82 29.92 -7.41
C LEU A 30 7.14 29.67 -6.07
N ILE A 31 6.12 30.48 -5.78
CA ILE A 31 5.39 30.45 -4.51
C ILE A 31 4.02 29.84 -4.77
N ASN A 32 3.64 28.86 -3.96
CA ASN A 32 2.32 28.25 -4.06
C ASN A 32 1.25 29.08 -3.30
N PRO A 33 -0.05 28.77 -3.44
CA PRO A 33 -1.11 29.50 -2.74
C PRO A 33 -1.06 29.43 -1.20
N GLU A 34 -0.23 28.54 -0.64
CA GLU A 34 0.00 28.38 0.80
C GLU A 34 1.26 29.14 1.28
N ASP A 35 1.81 30.03 0.44
CA ASP A 35 3.01 30.82 0.69
C ASP A 35 4.32 30.02 0.85
N TYR A 36 4.33 28.74 0.45
CA TYR A 36 5.56 27.95 0.38
C TYR A 36 6.35 28.25 -0.89
N ALA A 37 7.65 28.51 -0.71
CA ALA A 37 8.60 28.63 -1.80
C ALA A 37 8.98 27.24 -2.34
N LEU A 38 8.48 26.89 -3.52
CA LEU A 38 8.78 25.64 -4.23
C LEU A 38 10.12 25.71 -4.98
N GLY A 39 10.62 26.91 -5.24
CA GLY A 39 11.87 27.13 -5.97
C GLY A 39 11.94 28.52 -6.61
N THR A 40 12.77 28.68 -7.63
CA THR A 40 12.92 29.93 -8.38
C THR A 40 13.06 29.62 -9.87
N LEU A 41 12.27 30.29 -10.70
CA LEU A 41 12.47 30.33 -12.14
C LEU A 41 13.57 31.35 -12.43
N CYS A 42 14.70 30.87 -12.94
CA CYS A 42 15.88 31.68 -13.21
C CYS A 42 16.04 31.89 -14.71
N ILE A 43 16.33 33.13 -15.10
CA ILE A 43 16.81 33.49 -16.44
C ILE A 43 18.23 34.01 -16.28
N MET A 44 19.10 33.51 -17.14
CA MET A 44 20.54 33.73 -17.09
C MET A 44 21.03 34.03 -18.50
N ASP A 45 21.93 35.01 -18.64
CA ASP A 45 22.51 35.35 -19.93
C ASP A 45 23.97 35.85 -19.79
N SER A 46 24.79 35.63 -20.82
CA SER A 46 26.18 36.09 -20.91
C SER A 46 26.29 37.57 -21.33
N GLU A 47 25.18 38.18 -21.75
CA GLU A 47 25.09 39.61 -22.03
C GLU A 47 24.25 40.34 -20.96
N PRO A 48 24.58 41.59 -20.59
CA PRO A 48 23.73 42.39 -19.74
C PRO A 48 22.35 42.57 -20.38
N ARG A 49 21.28 42.45 -19.58
CA ARG A 49 19.90 42.69 -20.05
C ARG A 49 19.11 43.52 -19.07
N ASP A 50 18.31 44.43 -19.61
CA ASP A 50 17.25 45.08 -18.83
C ASP A 50 15.90 44.54 -19.29
N LEU A 51 15.07 44.08 -18.34
CA LEU A 51 13.80 43.46 -18.65
C LEU A 51 12.72 44.54 -18.68
N ALA A 52 12.08 44.71 -19.84
CA ALA A 52 10.89 45.54 -19.95
C ALA A 52 9.74 44.95 -19.12
N PHE A 53 8.82 45.81 -18.67
CA PHE A 53 7.64 45.41 -17.88
C PHE A 53 6.87 44.23 -18.49
N GLN A 54 6.67 44.23 -19.82
CA GLN A 54 5.98 43.16 -20.53
C GLN A 54 6.70 41.80 -20.42
N GLN A 55 8.04 41.80 -20.38
CA GLN A 55 8.84 40.60 -20.20
C GLN A 55 8.71 40.09 -18.76
N VAL A 56 8.77 40.98 -17.77
CA VAL A 56 8.56 40.62 -16.36
C VAL A 56 7.18 40.01 -16.14
N GLU A 57 6.12 40.58 -16.73
CA GLU A 57 4.77 40.03 -16.66
C GLU A 57 4.65 38.67 -17.35
N SER A 58 5.33 38.48 -18.48
CA SER A 58 5.38 37.19 -19.17
C SER A 58 6.04 36.12 -18.28
N ILE A 59 7.16 36.46 -17.63
CA ILE A 59 7.87 35.56 -16.71
C ILE A 59 7.00 35.24 -15.50
N ARG A 60 6.31 36.24 -14.92
CA ARG A 60 5.37 36.04 -13.81
C ARG A 60 4.22 35.10 -14.19
N ARG A 61 3.70 35.20 -15.43
CA ARG A 61 2.67 34.26 -15.93
C ARG A 61 3.22 32.84 -16.04
N LEU A 62 4.42 32.67 -16.60
CA LEU A 62 5.08 31.37 -16.69
C LEU A 62 5.34 30.75 -15.33
N ALA A 63 5.85 31.54 -14.37
CA ALA A 63 6.06 31.11 -12.99
C ALA A 63 4.76 30.58 -12.36
N ARG A 64 3.64 31.31 -12.51
CA ARG A 64 2.33 30.85 -12.04
C ARG A 64 1.88 29.55 -12.71
N GLN A 65 2.09 29.40 -14.01
CA GLN A 65 1.76 28.15 -14.71
C GLN A 65 2.62 26.99 -14.22
N ALA A 66 3.92 27.21 -14.02
CA ALA A 66 4.83 26.20 -13.48
C ALA A 66 4.40 25.74 -12.08
N VAL A 67 4.06 26.68 -11.18
CA VAL A 67 3.50 26.37 -9.86
C VAL A 67 2.24 25.52 -9.97
N GLY A 68 1.30 25.90 -10.85
CA GLY A 68 0.07 25.12 -11.06
C GLY A 68 0.34 23.68 -11.52
N GLN A 69 1.34 23.47 -12.39
CA GLN A 69 1.74 22.13 -12.83
C GLN A 69 2.43 21.32 -11.71
N LEU A 70 3.25 21.97 -10.89
CA LEU A 70 3.90 21.33 -9.74
C LEU A 70 2.86 20.86 -8.72
N GLU A 71 1.88 21.71 -8.39
CA GLU A 71 0.79 21.36 -7.46
C GLU A 71 -0.10 20.24 -8.01
N LEU A 72 -0.45 20.29 -9.31
CA LEU A 72 -1.21 19.22 -9.94
C LEU A 72 -0.45 17.89 -9.87
N ARG A 73 0.84 17.88 -10.21
CA ARG A 73 1.68 16.68 -10.15
C ARG A 73 1.78 16.15 -8.72
N ARG A 74 1.94 17.03 -7.73
CA ARG A 74 1.95 16.65 -6.31
C ARG A 74 0.65 15.96 -5.92
N SER A 75 -0.50 16.53 -6.29
CA SER A 75 -1.81 15.95 -6.00
C SER A 75 -1.98 14.57 -6.65
N LEU A 76 -1.59 14.41 -7.92
CA LEU A 76 -1.63 13.11 -8.60
C LEU A 76 -0.79 12.04 -7.90
N VAL A 77 0.43 12.38 -7.47
CA VAL A 77 1.31 11.46 -6.72
C VAL A 77 0.68 11.10 -5.36
N GLN A 78 0.09 12.08 -4.65
CA GLN A 78 -0.58 11.82 -3.38
C GLN A 78 -1.79 10.89 -3.55
N MET A 79 -2.62 11.13 -4.56
CA MET A 79 -3.77 10.28 -4.87
C MET A 79 -3.33 8.86 -5.23
N ALA A 80 -2.29 8.71 -6.06
CA ALA A 80 -1.75 7.39 -6.42
C ALA A 80 -1.24 6.62 -5.19
N ASN A 81 -0.51 7.29 -4.30
CA ASN A 81 -0.01 6.67 -3.07
C ASN A 81 -1.15 6.27 -2.12
N ALA A 82 -2.16 7.12 -1.95
CA ALA A 82 -3.33 6.81 -1.11
C ALA A 82 -4.14 5.63 -1.67
N GLN A 83 -4.32 5.58 -3.00
CA GLN A 83 -4.99 4.47 -3.65
C GLN A 83 -4.22 3.15 -3.49
N GLN A 84 -2.89 3.19 -3.59
CA GLN A 84 -2.04 2.04 -3.35
C GLN A 84 -2.16 1.52 -1.91
N GLN A 85 -2.09 2.41 -0.92
CA GLN A 85 -2.25 2.05 0.50
C GLN A 85 -3.62 1.42 0.77
N LEU A 86 -4.69 2.01 0.22
CA LEU A 86 -6.04 1.46 0.34
C LEU A 86 -6.14 0.07 -0.29
N SER A 87 -5.52 -0.15 -1.45
CA SER A 87 -5.49 -1.47 -2.10
C SER A 87 -4.77 -2.49 -1.23
N GLU A 88 -3.61 -2.15 -0.67
CA GLU A 88 -2.84 -3.03 0.20
C GLU A 88 -3.58 -3.36 1.51
N GLU A 89 -4.25 -2.37 2.11
CA GLU A 89 -5.08 -2.59 3.30
C GLU A 89 -6.27 -3.48 2.99
N LYS A 90 -6.91 -3.29 1.83
CA LYS A 90 -8.00 -4.12 1.36
C LYS A 90 -7.55 -5.56 1.13
N GLU A 91 -6.43 -5.78 0.45
CA GLU A 91 -5.87 -7.11 0.23
C GLU A 91 -5.53 -7.81 1.55
N LYS A 92 -4.96 -7.09 2.52
CA LYS A 92 -4.69 -7.64 3.86
C LYS A 92 -5.98 -8.00 4.58
N ALA A 93 -7.01 -7.16 4.51
CA ALA A 93 -8.30 -7.44 5.11
C ALA A 93 -8.97 -8.67 4.48
N GLU A 94 -8.98 -8.77 3.14
CA GLU A 94 -9.51 -9.92 2.40
C GLU A 94 -8.74 -11.21 2.74
N ALA A 95 -7.40 -11.16 2.77
CA ALA A 95 -6.57 -12.30 3.15
C ALA A 95 -6.84 -12.76 4.59
N LEU A 96 -7.07 -11.84 5.52
CA LEU A 96 -7.43 -12.18 6.91
C LEU A 96 -8.83 -12.79 6.99
N LEU A 97 -9.81 -12.24 6.26
CA LEU A 97 -11.18 -12.79 6.21
C LEU A 97 -11.18 -14.23 5.69
N LEU A 98 -10.45 -14.50 4.60
CA LEU A 98 -10.32 -15.85 4.04
C LEU A 98 -9.52 -16.81 4.92
N ASN A 99 -8.67 -16.30 5.82
CA ASN A 99 -7.94 -17.11 6.78
C ASN A 99 -8.79 -17.57 7.98
N ILE A 100 -9.89 -16.89 8.27
CA ILE A 100 -10.74 -17.13 9.45
C ILE A 100 -12.08 -17.76 9.04
N LEU A 101 -12.65 -17.30 7.93
CA LEU A 101 -13.96 -17.71 7.44
C LEU A 101 -13.84 -18.53 6.15
N PRO A 102 -14.73 -19.51 5.92
CA PRO A 102 -14.91 -20.11 4.62
C PRO A 102 -15.19 -19.05 3.55
N SER A 103 -14.74 -19.29 2.31
CA SER A 103 -14.84 -18.32 1.23
C SER A 103 -16.28 -17.87 0.92
N GLU A 104 -17.28 -18.74 1.09
CA GLU A 104 -18.69 -18.35 0.94
C GLU A 104 -19.14 -17.38 2.05
N THR A 105 -18.76 -17.66 3.30
CA THR A 105 -19.13 -16.83 4.45
C THR A 105 -18.43 -15.48 4.42
N ALA A 106 -17.16 -15.45 3.99
CA ALA A 106 -16.42 -14.21 3.81
C ALA A 106 -17.07 -13.32 2.74
N ARG A 107 -17.52 -13.89 1.61
CA ARG A 107 -18.23 -13.16 0.55
C ARG A 107 -19.59 -12.63 1.00
N GLU A 108 -20.37 -13.46 1.69
CA GLU A 108 -21.69 -13.04 2.22
C GLU A 108 -21.54 -11.86 3.20
N LEU A 109 -20.51 -11.91 4.05
CA LEU A 109 -20.20 -10.83 4.98
C LEU A 109 -19.75 -9.55 4.28
N ASP A 110 -18.97 -9.66 3.20
CA ASP A 110 -18.49 -8.51 2.41
C ASP A 110 -19.62 -7.85 1.61
N GLU A 111 -20.55 -8.65 1.06
CA GLU A 111 -21.68 -8.15 0.25
C GLU A 111 -22.82 -7.57 1.09
N SER A 112 -23.16 -8.21 2.22
CA SER A 112 -24.36 -7.88 3.00
C SER A 112 -24.08 -7.27 4.37
N GLY A 113 -22.82 -7.27 4.82
CA GLY A 113 -22.42 -6.84 6.16
C GLY A 113 -22.87 -7.77 7.29
N LYS A 114 -23.52 -8.89 6.96
CA LYS A 114 -24.03 -9.90 7.91
C LYS A 114 -23.86 -11.30 7.32
N VAL A 115 -24.03 -12.32 8.17
CA VAL A 115 -24.09 -13.71 7.75
C VAL A 115 -25.33 -14.33 8.38
N GLU A 116 -26.21 -14.91 7.57
CA GLU A 116 -27.40 -15.60 8.05
C GLU A 116 -27.07 -17.04 8.49
N PRO A 117 -27.58 -17.50 9.65
CA PRO A 117 -27.36 -18.87 10.11
C PRO A 117 -27.91 -19.90 9.12
N ARG A 118 -27.07 -20.85 8.69
CA ARG A 118 -27.46 -21.94 7.79
C ARG A 118 -27.62 -23.26 8.54
N HIS A 119 -28.72 -23.96 8.29
CA HIS A 119 -28.93 -25.31 8.78
C HIS A 119 -28.45 -26.33 7.76
N TYR A 120 -27.61 -27.27 8.20
CA TYR A 120 -27.12 -28.35 7.37
C TYR A 120 -27.72 -29.67 7.86
N PRO A 121 -28.51 -30.39 7.03
CA PRO A 121 -29.25 -31.58 7.48
C PRO A 121 -28.35 -32.77 7.82
N SER A 122 -27.11 -32.81 7.29
CA SER A 122 -26.11 -33.81 7.62
C SER A 122 -24.73 -33.18 7.65
N VAL A 123 -24.00 -33.36 8.74
CA VAL A 123 -22.63 -32.86 8.92
C VAL A 123 -21.83 -33.93 9.67
N THR A 124 -20.61 -34.19 9.21
CA THR A 124 -19.64 -34.99 9.97
C THR A 124 -18.55 -34.08 10.52
N THR A 125 -18.31 -34.18 11.83
CA THR A 125 -17.30 -33.40 12.55
C THR A 125 -16.21 -34.33 13.07
N MET A 126 -14.95 -33.99 12.82
CA MET A 126 -13.79 -34.73 13.30
C MET A 126 -13.00 -33.89 14.31
N PHE A 127 -12.71 -34.49 15.47
CA PHE A 127 -11.82 -33.93 16.49
C PHE A 127 -10.52 -34.75 16.51
N ALA A 128 -9.39 -34.05 16.54
CA ALA A 128 -8.07 -34.65 16.69
C ALA A 128 -7.29 -33.88 17.76
N ASP A 129 -6.62 -34.61 18.66
CA ASP A 129 -5.84 -34.04 19.75
C ASP A 129 -4.47 -34.71 19.85
N PHE A 130 -3.50 -34.00 20.42
CA PHE A 130 -2.15 -34.50 20.66
C PHE A 130 -2.10 -35.27 21.97
N LYS A 131 -1.86 -36.58 21.87
CA LYS A 131 -1.69 -37.43 23.05
C LYS A 131 -0.50 -36.93 23.89
N ASN A 132 -0.72 -36.80 25.21
CA ASN A 132 0.29 -36.38 26.21
C ASN A 132 0.90 -34.98 25.99
N PHE A 133 0.18 -34.05 25.34
CA PHE A 133 0.65 -32.68 25.07
C PHE A 133 1.33 -32.00 26.27
N THR A 134 0.71 -32.06 27.46
CA THR A 134 1.21 -31.41 28.68
C THR A 134 2.62 -31.88 29.04
N GLN A 135 2.87 -33.18 28.98
CA GLN A 135 4.15 -33.78 29.35
C GLN A 135 5.27 -33.40 28.35
N PHE A 136 4.93 -33.28 27.07
CA PHE A 136 5.88 -32.82 26.04
C PHE A 136 6.19 -31.33 26.19
N SER A 137 5.19 -30.50 26.51
CA SER A 137 5.40 -29.07 26.69
C SER A 137 6.25 -28.70 27.91
N GLU A 138 6.27 -29.55 28.94
CA GLU A 138 7.09 -29.36 30.15
C GLU A 138 8.55 -29.79 29.96
N SER A 139 8.83 -30.66 28.98
CA SER A 139 10.14 -31.30 28.82
C SER A 139 10.89 -30.90 27.54
N MET A 140 10.20 -30.34 26.54
CA MET A 140 10.81 -29.89 25.29
C MET A 140 11.11 -28.38 25.28
N GLU A 141 12.12 -28.01 24.50
CA GLU A 141 12.37 -26.60 24.17
C GLU A 141 11.19 -26.06 23.33
N PRO A 142 10.64 -24.87 23.66
CA PRO A 142 9.48 -24.30 22.96
C PRO A 142 9.65 -24.21 21.44
N ARG A 143 10.87 -23.98 20.96
CA ARG A 143 11.16 -23.91 19.53
C ARG A 143 10.93 -25.23 18.81
N VAL A 144 11.43 -26.33 19.38
CA VAL A 144 11.28 -27.68 18.81
C VAL A 144 9.82 -28.10 18.84
N LEU A 145 9.11 -27.79 19.93
CA LEU A 145 7.68 -28.06 20.05
C LEU A 145 6.85 -27.33 18.97
N VAL A 146 7.15 -26.05 18.70
CA VAL A 146 6.48 -25.27 17.64
C VAL A 146 6.80 -25.83 16.26
N ASP A 147 8.04 -26.22 16.01
CA ASP A 147 8.44 -26.82 14.73
C ASP A 147 7.74 -28.17 14.48
N ASP A 148 7.60 -29.00 15.51
CA ASP A 148 6.83 -30.25 15.45
C ASP A 148 5.34 -29.97 15.17
N PHE A 149 4.74 -28.98 15.83
CA PHE A 149 3.36 -28.58 15.53
C PHE A 149 3.18 -28.11 14.10
N HIS A 150 4.11 -27.32 13.57
CA HIS A 150 4.06 -26.89 12.19
C HIS A 150 4.01 -28.08 11.24
N GLN A 151 4.80 -29.14 11.45
CA GLN A 151 4.74 -30.35 10.62
C GLN A 151 3.35 -31.01 10.65
N TYR A 152 2.76 -31.18 11.84
CA TYR A 152 1.42 -31.75 11.94
C TYR A 152 0.36 -30.88 11.28
N PHE A 153 0.41 -29.56 11.46
CA PHE A 153 -0.54 -28.64 10.83
C PHE A 153 -0.42 -28.61 9.31
N PHE A 154 0.80 -28.67 8.75
CA PHE A 154 1.00 -28.80 7.31
C PHE A 154 0.41 -30.11 6.77
N ALA A 155 0.63 -31.24 7.45
CA ALA A 155 0.05 -32.51 7.05
C ALA A 155 -1.49 -32.49 7.11
N PHE A 156 -2.07 -31.86 8.14
CA PHE A 156 -3.52 -31.67 8.22
C PHE A 156 -4.05 -30.79 7.09
N ASP A 157 -3.40 -29.67 6.80
CA ASP A 157 -3.83 -28.77 5.72
C ASP A 157 -3.81 -29.47 4.36
N GLU A 158 -2.82 -30.35 4.13
CA GLU A 158 -2.77 -31.18 2.92
C GLU A 158 -3.93 -32.20 2.85
N ILE A 159 -4.24 -32.87 3.97
CA ILE A 159 -5.38 -33.80 4.06
C ILE A 159 -6.70 -33.05 3.80
N VAL A 160 -6.87 -31.86 4.37
CA VAL A 160 -8.05 -31.01 4.21
C VAL A 160 -8.23 -30.62 2.75
N ALA A 161 -7.17 -30.14 2.10
CA ALA A 161 -7.18 -29.76 0.69
C ALA A 161 -7.52 -30.95 -0.24
N ARG A 162 -6.92 -32.12 0.01
CA ARG A 162 -7.18 -33.34 -0.79
C ARG A 162 -8.61 -33.85 -0.67
N ASN A 163 -9.22 -33.73 0.51
CA ASN A 163 -10.54 -34.29 0.80
C ASN A 163 -11.68 -33.26 0.73
N ARG A 164 -11.40 -32.01 0.30
CA ARG A 164 -12.38 -30.89 0.27
C ARG A 164 -13.08 -30.69 1.61
N LEU A 165 -12.33 -30.84 2.71
CA LEU A 165 -12.83 -30.60 4.05
C LEU A 165 -12.72 -29.11 4.39
N GLU A 166 -13.51 -28.64 5.34
CA GLU A 166 -13.38 -27.31 5.93
C GLU A 166 -12.70 -27.42 7.29
N LYS A 167 -11.61 -26.68 7.49
CA LYS A 167 -10.94 -26.56 8.79
C LYS A 167 -11.56 -25.41 9.58
N LEU A 168 -12.16 -25.74 10.71
CA LEU A 168 -12.59 -24.76 11.69
C LEU A 168 -11.40 -24.43 12.60
N LYS A 169 -11.03 -23.15 12.68
CA LYS A 169 -10.03 -22.65 13.63
C LYS A 169 -10.74 -22.30 14.94
N PRO A 170 -10.63 -23.11 16.00
CA PRO A 170 -11.17 -22.76 17.31
C PRO A 170 -10.38 -21.60 17.93
N LEU A 171 -11.09 -20.70 18.61
CA LEU A 171 -10.51 -19.52 19.27
C LEU A 171 -9.54 -19.91 20.40
N VAL A 172 -9.68 -21.11 20.97
CA VAL A 172 -8.76 -21.72 21.96
C VAL A 172 -8.95 -23.26 21.92
N THR A 173 -7.92 -24.04 21.52
CA THR A 173 -7.81 -25.55 21.53
C THR A 173 -8.68 -26.39 20.55
N PRO A 174 -8.31 -27.68 20.33
CA PRO A 174 -7.68 -28.25 19.14
C PRO A 174 -8.56 -28.22 17.86
N THR A 175 -7.88 -28.12 16.71
CA THR A 175 -8.43 -28.03 15.35
C THR A 175 -9.57 -29.00 15.04
N CYS A 176 -10.68 -28.45 14.54
CA CYS A 176 -11.89 -29.19 14.19
C CYS A 176 -12.03 -29.21 12.66
N LEU A 177 -12.22 -30.39 12.06
CA LEU A 177 -12.38 -30.56 10.60
C LEU A 177 -13.81 -30.99 10.28
N ARG A 178 -14.42 -30.39 9.27
CA ARG A 178 -15.79 -30.65 8.82
C ARG A 178 -15.78 -31.20 7.40
N GLY A 179 -16.51 -32.30 7.17
CA GLY A 179 -16.70 -32.88 5.84
C GLY A 179 -18.16 -32.81 5.39
N GLY A 180 -18.39 -32.28 4.18
CA GLY A 180 -19.69 -32.32 3.51
C GLY A 180 -19.66 -33.30 2.35
N SER A 181 -20.48 -34.36 2.42
CA SER A 181 -20.73 -35.24 1.28
C SER A 181 -21.81 -34.63 0.38
N ALA A 182 -21.46 -34.24 -0.84
CA ALA A 182 -22.45 -34.05 -1.91
C ALA A 182 -22.94 -35.45 -2.36
N GLY A 183 -23.91 -35.99 -1.63
CA GLY A 183 -24.61 -37.23 -1.98
C GLY A 183 -25.77 -36.92 -2.93
N SER A 184 -25.74 -37.57 -4.09
CA SER A 184 -26.79 -37.59 -5.10
C SER A 184 -28.18 -37.85 -4.52
N GLU A 185 -29.14 -36.98 -4.87
CA GLU A 185 -30.57 -37.17 -4.61
C GLU A 185 -31.07 -38.48 -5.26
N HIS A 186 -31.64 -39.34 -4.42
CA HIS A 186 -32.48 -40.46 -4.83
C HIS A 186 -33.93 -39.97 -4.77
N ASP A 187 -34.60 -40.00 -5.93
CA ASP A 187 -35.99 -39.63 -6.16
C ASP A 187 -36.96 -40.59 -5.42
N PRO A 188 -37.81 -40.10 -4.49
CA PRO A 188 -38.88 -40.92 -3.92
C PRO A 188 -40.20 -40.63 -4.67
N ARG A 189 -40.32 -41.16 -5.89
CA ARG A 189 -41.62 -41.50 -6.49
C ARG A 189 -41.53 -42.82 -7.28
N ARG A 190 -41.48 -43.95 -6.56
CA ARG A 190 -42.19 -45.20 -6.91
C ARG A 190 -42.08 -46.23 -5.81
#